data_AF-A0A529LL67-F1
#
_entry.id   AF-A0A529LL67-F1
#
_cell.length_a   1.000
_cell.length_b   1.000
_cell.length_c   1.000
_cell.angle_alpha   90.00
_cell.angle_beta   90.00
_cell.angle_gamma   90.00
#
_symmetry.space_group_name_H-M   'P 1'
#
loop_
_entity.id
_entity.type
_entity.pdbx_description
1 polymer ?
#
loop_
_entity_poly.entity_id
_entity_poly.type
_entity_poly.pdbx_seq_one_letter_code
_entity_poly.pdbx_strand_id
1 'polypeptide(L)'
;VQGLSYYRHANGNEPIPGLMHADLGGYHVDDVEVVCAFDVAENKVGRDVAEAIYTAPNNTFRFADVAPIGVRVDRGPTLDGIGKYLRDEIEESDEPVADVTARLKESATEVLICYLPVGSEAAAHFYAECALDAGCAFVNCIPVFIA
;
A
#
# COMPACT_ATOMS: atom_id res chain seq x y z
N VAL A 1 4.54 -2.71 5.82
CA VAL A 1 4.47 -4.18 5.99
C VAL A 1 5.55 -4.70 6.92
N GLN A 2 6.85 -4.75 6.54
CA GLN A 2 7.92 -5.23 7.45
C GLN A 2 7.91 -4.58 8.85
N GLY A 3 7.71 -3.26 8.91
CA GLY A 3 7.61 -2.53 10.19
C GLY A 3 6.46 -2.97 11.07
N LEU A 4 5.32 -3.38 10.49
CA LEU A 4 4.19 -3.92 11.25
C LEU A 4 4.60 -5.23 11.93
N SER A 5 5.23 -6.15 11.19
CA SER A 5 5.75 -7.41 11.75
C SER A 5 6.83 -7.17 12.82
N TYR A 6 7.73 -6.21 12.58
CA TYR A 6 8.85 -5.93 13.49
C TYR A 6 8.41 -5.31 14.82
N TYR A 7 7.48 -4.36 14.79
CA TYR A 7 7.03 -3.61 15.97
C TYR A 7 5.75 -4.16 16.59
N ARG A 8 5.25 -5.32 16.13
CA ARG A 8 3.98 -5.89 16.60
C ARG A 8 3.90 -6.15 18.10
N HIS A 9 5.04 -6.36 18.76
CA HIS A 9 5.13 -6.60 20.20
C HIS A 9 5.84 -5.46 20.94
N ALA A 10 5.97 -4.30 20.31
CA ALA A 10 6.56 -3.15 20.94
C ALA A 10 5.70 -2.71 22.13
N ASN A 11 6.34 -2.27 23.21
CA ASN A 11 5.63 -1.84 24.43
C ASN A 11 5.74 -0.33 24.60
N GLY A 12 4.66 0.31 25.06
CA GLY A 12 4.49 1.77 25.02
C GLY A 12 5.45 2.63 25.87
N ASN A 13 6.34 2.03 26.65
CA ASN A 13 7.28 2.79 27.49
C ASN A 13 8.66 2.99 26.86
N GLU A 14 9.03 2.26 25.80
CA GLU A 14 10.30 2.46 25.13
C GLU A 14 10.13 3.29 23.86
N PRO A 15 10.94 4.35 23.66
CA PRO A 15 10.87 5.16 22.45
C PRO A 15 11.29 4.31 21.24
N ILE A 16 10.36 4.14 20.30
CA ILE A 16 10.60 3.42 19.06
C ILE A 16 11.12 4.42 18.01
N PRO A 17 12.34 4.24 17.46
CA PRO A 17 12.85 5.11 16.42
C PRO A 17 11.91 5.17 15.20
N GLY A 18 11.43 6.37 14.87
CA GLY A 18 10.54 6.62 13.75
C GLY A 18 9.04 6.54 14.05
N LEU A 19 8.64 6.13 15.27
CA LEU A 19 7.25 6.21 15.72
C LEU A 19 7.15 7.16 16.92
N MET A 20 6.18 8.08 16.88
CA MET A 20 5.91 8.96 18.03
C MET A 20 5.32 8.17 19.21
N HIS A 21 4.45 7.22 18.91
CA HIS A 21 3.76 6.38 19.88
C HIS A 21 3.60 4.95 19.33
N ALA A 22 3.78 3.94 20.18
CA ALA A 22 3.47 2.55 19.85
C ALA A 22 1.96 2.28 19.85
N ASP A 23 1.23 3.02 20.67
CA ASP A 23 -0.24 3.05 20.75
C ASP A 23 -0.69 4.51 20.54
N LEU A 24 -1.49 4.73 19.51
CA LEU A 24 -2.06 6.03 19.18
C LEU A 24 -3.57 5.99 19.37
N GLY A 25 -4.06 6.54 20.48
CA GLY A 25 -5.50 6.66 20.73
C GLY A 25 -6.21 5.32 20.93
N GLY A 26 -5.50 4.29 21.40
CA GLY A 26 -6.00 2.94 21.58
C GLY A 26 -5.73 2.01 20.39
N TYR A 27 -5.05 2.50 19.34
CA TYR A 27 -4.61 1.71 18.19
C TYR A 27 -3.12 1.43 18.30
N HIS A 28 -2.77 0.19 18.63
CA HIS A 28 -1.42 -0.31 18.65
C HIS A 28 -0.93 -0.66 17.23
N VAL A 29 0.39 -0.77 17.02
CA VAL A 29 0.97 -1.16 15.72
C VAL A 29 0.46 -2.52 15.23
N ASP A 30 0.21 -3.46 16.14
CA ASP A 30 -0.34 -4.80 15.81
C ASP A 30 -1.81 -4.76 15.38
N ASP A 31 -2.52 -3.66 15.64
CA ASP A 31 -3.92 -3.48 15.20
C ASP A 31 -4.03 -3.03 13.73
N VAL A 32 -2.89 -2.74 13.08
CA VAL A 32 -2.87 -2.35 11.67
C VAL A 32 -2.85 -3.59 10.78
N GLU A 33 -4.00 -3.87 10.15
CA GLU A 33 -4.17 -4.99 9.23
C GLU A 33 -4.12 -4.54 7.77
N VAL A 34 -3.38 -5.28 6.93
CA VAL A 34 -3.44 -5.09 5.48
C VAL A 34 -4.59 -5.95 4.95
N VAL A 35 -5.63 -5.31 4.42
CA VAL A 35 -6.86 -5.99 3.96
C VAL A 35 -7.06 -5.95 2.43
N CYS A 36 -6.36 -5.04 1.76
CA CYS A 36 -6.29 -4.95 0.29
C CYS A 36 -4.97 -4.29 -0.14
N ALA A 37 -4.54 -4.54 -1.37
CA ALA A 37 -3.38 -3.89 -1.97
C ALA A 37 -3.56 -3.78 -3.49
N PHE A 38 -2.98 -2.74 -4.09
CA PHE A 38 -3.03 -2.51 -5.54
C PHE A 38 -1.63 -2.23 -6.07
N ASP A 39 -1.29 -2.81 -7.21
CA ASP A 39 -0.10 -2.48 -7.99
C ASP A 39 -0.41 -2.69 -9.49
N VAL A 40 0.55 -2.40 -10.35
CA VAL A 40 0.45 -2.53 -11.80
C VAL A 40 1.49 -3.48 -12.37
N ALA A 41 2.57 -3.76 -11.62
CA ALA A 41 3.66 -4.61 -12.09
C ALA A 41 3.27 -6.09 -12.10
N GLU A 42 3.51 -6.78 -13.21
CA GLU A 42 3.21 -8.20 -13.42
C GLU A 42 3.83 -9.10 -12.36
N ASN A 43 5.02 -8.75 -11.89
CA ASN A 43 5.69 -9.54 -10.86
C ASN A 43 5.16 -9.29 -9.44
N LYS A 44 4.16 -8.44 -9.24
CA LYS A 44 3.50 -8.18 -7.94
C LYS A 44 2.03 -8.58 -7.95
N VAL A 45 1.31 -8.22 -9.01
CA VAL A 45 -0.11 -8.50 -9.16
C VAL A 45 -0.36 -10.02 -9.03
N GLY A 46 -1.44 -10.37 -8.32
CA GLY A 46 -1.82 -11.75 -8.03
C GLY A 46 -1.04 -12.44 -6.89
N ARG A 47 0.09 -11.87 -6.43
CA ARG A 47 0.87 -12.40 -5.31
C ARG A 47 0.33 -11.95 -3.97
N ASP A 48 0.64 -12.72 -2.93
CA ASP A 48 0.42 -12.27 -1.55
C ASP A 48 1.25 -11.01 -1.26
N VAL A 49 0.71 -10.05 -0.52
CA VAL A 49 1.43 -8.83 -0.14
C VAL A 49 2.75 -9.15 0.58
N ALA A 50 2.81 -10.19 1.41
CA ALA A 50 4.04 -10.61 2.09
C ALA A 50 5.16 -10.99 1.11
N GLU A 51 4.81 -11.49 -0.07
CA GLU A 51 5.76 -11.81 -1.13
C GLU A 51 6.04 -10.59 -2.02
N ALA A 52 5.00 -9.87 -2.42
CA ALA A 52 5.07 -8.75 -3.36
C ALA A 52 5.97 -7.60 -2.85
N ILE A 53 6.06 -7.39 -1.54
CA ILE A 53 6.96 -6.36 -0.99
C ILE A 53 8.44 -6.63 -1.27
N TYR A 54 8.81 -7.87 -1.59
CA TYR A 54 10.18 -8.31 -1.83
C TYR A 54 10.52 -8.54 -3.31
N THR A 55 9.57 -8.33 -4.21
CA THR A 55 9.79 -8.49 -5.65
C THR A 55 10.52 -7.26 -6.21
N ALA A 56 11.41 -7.47 -7.19
CA ALA A 56 12.07 -6.37 -7.88
C ALA A 56 11.02 -5.40 -8.49
N PRO A 57 11.32 -4.11 -8.66
CA PRO A 57 12.56 -3.43 -8.32
C PRO A 57 12.67 -3.06 -6.82
N ASN A 58 11.77 -3.51 -5.94
CA ASN A 58 11.91 -3.25 -4.51
C ASN A 58 13.23 -3.87 -4.00
N ASN A 59 14.05 -3.07 -3.35
CA ASN A 59 15.39 -3.44 -2.91
C ASN A 59 15.74 -2.88 -1.52
N THR A 60 14.73 -2.48 -0.75
CA THR A 60 14.93 -1.98 0.62
C THR A 60 15.53 -3.06 1.53
N PHE A 61 16.24 -2.63 2.57
CA PHE A 61 16.83 -3.54 3.57
C PHE A 61 15.74 -4.41 4.20
N ARG A 62 16.02 -5.73 4.31
CA ARG A 62 15.13 -6.68 4.96
C ARG A 62 15.49 -6.77 6.44
N PHE A 63 14.63 -6.24 7.29
CA PHE A 63 14.86 -6.18 8.74
C PHE A 63 13.84 -7.01 9.54
N ALA A 64 12.83 -7.57 8.87
CA ALA A 64 11.86 -8.47 9.46
C ALA A 64 11.38 -9.49 8.43
N ASP A 65 11.11 -10.70 8.90
CA ASP A 65 10.38 -11.71 8.13
C ASP A 65 8.87 -11.43 8.24
N VAL A 66 8.18 -11.50 7.11
CA VAL A 66 6.73 -11.27 7.02
C VAL A 66 6.05 -12.59 6.69
N ALA A 67 5.22 -13.08 7.61
CA ALA A 67 4.39 -14.25 7.36
C ALA A 67 3.33 -13.95 6.26
N PRO A 68 2.83 -14.97 5.54
CA PRO A 68 1.76 -14.77 4.56
C PRO A 68 0.56 -14.03 5.15
N ILE A 69 0.11 -12.99 4.47
CA ILE A 69 -0.98 -12.12 4.96
C ILE A 69 -2.35 -12.66 4.52
N GLY A 70 -2.40 -13.38 3.40
CA GLY A 70 -3.64 -13.84 2.77
C GLY A 70 -4.29 -12.78 1.88
N VAL A 71 -3.65 -11.63 1.69
CA VAL A 71 -4.12 -10.55 0.81
C VAL A 71 -3.32 -10.57 -0.47
N ARG A 72 -4.01 -10.79 -1.60
CA ARG A 72 -3.41 -10.68 -2.92
C ARG A 72 -3.36 -9.23 -3.37
N VAL A 73 -2.34 -8.91 -4.15
CA VAL A 73 -2.24 -7.62 -4.84
C VAL A 73 -3.16 -7.62 -6.05
N ASP A 74 -4.17 -6.76 -6.03
CA ASP A 74 -5.11 -6.57 -7.13
C ASP A 74 -4.49 -5.65 -8.20
N ARG A 75 -4.85 -5.85 -9.47
CA ARG A 75 -4.43 -4.98 -10.57
C ARG A 75 -5.17 -3.65 -10.48
N GLY A 76 -4.51 -2.60 -10.03
CA GLY A 76 -5.06 -1.23 -10.05
C GLY A 76 -4.97 -0.61 -11.45
N PRO A 77 -5.68 0.49 -11.76
CA PRO A 77 -5.50 1.21 -13.03
C PRO A 77 -4.14 1.91 -13.10
N THR A 78 -3.47 1.85 -14.25
CA THR A 78 -2.13 2.45 -14.44
C THR A 78 -2.16 3.97 -14.47
N LEU A 79 -3.06 4.55 -15.29
CA LEU A 79 -3.15 6.00 -15.54
C LEU A 79 -1.76 6.62 -15.83
N ASP A 80 -1.37 7.67 -15.14
CA ASP A 80 -0.05 8.32 -15.20
C ASP A 80 0.93 7.78 -14.13
N GLY A 81 0.66 6.58 -13.60
CA GLY A 81 1.48 5.84 -12.63
C GLY A 81 2.87 5.46 -13.15
N ILE A 82 3.01 5.18 -14.46
CA ILE A 82 4.25 4.70 -15.05
C ILE A 82 4.91 5.78 -15.89
N GLY A 83 5.92 6.41 -15.29
CA GLY A 83 6.79 7.37 -15.96
C GLY A 83 7.82 6.72 -16.89
N LYS A 84 8.53 7.57 -17.64
CA LYS A 84 9.56 7.16 -18.62
C LYS A 84 10.58 6.15 -18.07
N TYR A 85 11.06 6.37 -16.84
CA TYR A 85 12.11 5.54 -16.25
C TYR A 85 11.60 4.20 -15.70
N LEU A 86 10.31 4.10 -15.36
CA LEU A 86 9.71 2.86 -14.87
C LEU A 86 9.32 1.93 -16.02
N ARG A 87 8.96 2.49 -17.18
CA ARG A 87 8.48 1.72 -18.34
C ARG A 87 9.43 0.61 -18.80
N ASP A 88 10.73 0.84 -18.69
CA ASP A 88 11.75 -0.13 -19.10
C ASP A 88 12.18 -1.07 -17.96
N GLU A 89 11.77 -0.78 -16.73
CA GLU A 89 12.14 -1.52 -15.51
C GLU A 89 11.03 -2.46 -15.02
N ILE A 90 9.77 -2.18 -15.35
CA ILE A 90 8.61 -2.99 -14.97
C ILE A 90 7.77 -3.37 -16.19
N GLU A 91 7.34 -4.62 -16.21
CA GLU A 91 6.31 -5.11 -17.11
C GLU A 91 4.95 -4.92 -16.42
N GLU A 92 4.00 -4.32 -17.13
CA GLU A 92 2.64 -4.16 -16.63
C GLU A 92 1.90 -5.48 -16.66
N SER A 93 1.07 -5.73 -15.64
CA SER A 93 0.27 -6.93 -15.58
C SER A 93 -0.90 -6.88 -16.57
N ASP A 94 -1.13 -8.02 -17.24
CA ASP A 94 -2.25 -8.29 -18.15
C ASP A 94 -3.53 -8.73 -17.42
N GLU A 95 -3.49 -8.89 -16.09
CA GLU A 95 -4.68 -9.18 -15.29
C GLU A 95 -5.76 -8.07 -15.44
N PRO A 96 -7.05 -8.39 -15.31
CA PRO A 96 -8.11 -7.39 -15.39
C PRO A 96 -7.96 -6.32 -14.30
N VAL A 97 -8.09 -5.05 -14.70
CA VAL A 97 -8.11 -3.93 -13.75
C VAL A 97 -9.30 -4.08 -12.80
N ALA A 98 -9.02 -4.09 -11.50
CA ALA A 98 -10.00 -4.20 -10.45
C ALA A 98 -10.82 -2.91 -10.30
N ASP A 99 -12.08 -3.07 -9.88
CA ASP A 99 -12.88 -1.96 -9.37
C ASP A 99 -12.39 -1.61 -7.95
N VAL A 100 -11.58 -0.54 -7.86
CA VAL A 100 -10.92 -0.13 -6.61
C VAL A 100 -11.95 0.23 -5.55
N THR A 101 -12.99 1.00 -5.88
CA THR A 101 -14.03 1.40 -4.92
C THR A 101 -14.79 0.19 -4.38
N ALA A 102 -15.17 -0.74 -5.25
CA ALA A 102 -15.83 -1.98 -4.83
C ALA A 102 -14.91 -2.80 -3.93
N ARG A 103 -13.64 -2.95 -4.32
CA ARG A 103 -12.67 -3.72 -3.54
C ARG A 103 -12.45 -3.14 -2.14
N LEU A 104 -12.31 -1.82 -2.02
CA LEU A 104 -12.19 -1.12 -0.73
C LEU A 104 -13.40 -1.37 0.18
N LYS A 105 -14.61 -1.36 -0.39
CA LYS A 105 -15.86 -1.66 0.35
C LYS A 105 -15.91 -3.12 0.80
N GLU A 106 -15.56 -4.05 -0.09
CA GLU A 106 -15.56 -5.49 0.18
C GLU A 106 -14.55 -5.89 1.26
N SER A 107 -13.36 -5.27 1.27
CA SER A 107 -12.36 -5.49 2.32
C SER A 107 -12.63 -4.72 3.61
N ALA A 108 -13.71 -3.94 3.68
CA ALA A 108 -14.01 -3.03 4.78
C ALA A 108 -12.81 -2.12 5.14
N THR A 109 -12.12 -1.61 4.11
CA THR A 109 -10.94 -0.77 4.29
C THR A 109 -11.31 0.53 4.98
N GLU A 110 -10.61 0.88 6.05
CA GLU A 110 -10.81 2.15 6.77
C GLU A 110 -9.84 3.25 6.31
N VAL A 111 -8.63 2.88 5.90
CA VAL A 111 -7.57 3.80 5.46
C VAL A 111 -6.89 3.29 4.19
N LEU A 112 -6.87 4.11 3.13
CA LEU A 112 -6.07 3.88 1.92
C LEU A 112 -4.79 4.70 1.96
N ILE A 113 -3.63 4.05 1.82
CA ILE A 113 -2.31 4.70 1.79
C ILE A 113 -1.79 4.73 0.35
N CYS A 114 -1.47 5.92 -0.16
CA CYS A 114 -1.04 6.15 -1.53
C CYS A 114 0.49 6.30 -1.63
N TYR A 115 1.16 5.25 -2.10
CA TYR A 115 2.60 5.21 -2.42
C TYR A 115 2.87 5.13 -3.92
N LEU A 116 2.12 5.89 -4.72
CA LEU A 116 2.35 5.95 -6.17
C LEU A 116 3.71 6.60 -6.51
N PRO A 117 4.19 6.50 -7.75
CA PRO A 117 5.36 7.25 -8.19
C PRO A 117 5.12 8.77 -8.18
N VAL A 118 6.19 9.55 -8.01
CA VAL A 118 6.11 11.02 -8.08
C VAL A 118 5.67 11.45 -9.48
N GLY A 119 4.70 12.36 -9.55
CA GLY A 119 4.15 12.89 -10.81
C GLY A 119 2.90 12.16 -11.31
N SER A 120 2.44 11.13 -10.60
CA SER A 120 1.20 10.41 -10.93
C SER A 120 -0.03 11.14 -10.40
N GLU A 121 -0.33 12.30 -10.98
CA GLU A 121 -1.41 13.20 -10.58
C GLU A 121 -2.78 12.58 -10.83
N ALA A 122 -3.06 12.14 -12.06
CA ALA A 122 -4.34 11.53 -12.42
C ALA A 122 -4.61 10.26 -11.61
N ALA A 123 -3.58 9.43 -11.40
CA ALA A 123 -3.69 8.24 -10.57
C ALA A 123 -3.98 8.59 -9.10
N ALA A 124 -3.26 9.57 -8.52
CA ALA A 124 -3.51 9.97 -7.14
C ALA A 124 -4.92 10.53 -6.93
N HIS A 125 -5.40 11.37 -7.85
CA HIS A 125 -6.79 11.86 -7.84
C HIS A 125 -7.79 10.71 -7.96
N PHE A 126 -7.57 9.76 -8.87
CA PHE A 126 -8.42 8.59 -9.03
C PHE A 126 -8.54 7.76 -7.74
N TYR A 127 -7.42 7.44 -7.09
CA TYR A 127 -7.45 6.67 -5.83
C TYR A 127 -8.05 7.48 -4.67
N ALA A 128 -7.87 8.80 -4.65
CA ALA A 128 -8.50 9.68 -3.66
C ALA A 128 -10.03 9.71 -3.84
N GLU A 129 -10.52 9.79 -5.08
CA GLU A 129 -11.96 9.69 -5.40
C GLU A 129 -12.53 8.32 -5.00
N CYS A 130 -11.81 7.24 -5.32
CA CYS A 130 -12.23 5.89 -4.93
C CYS A 130 -12.31 5.71 -3.40
N ALA A 131 -11.34 6.26 -2.66
CA ALA A 131 -11.35 6.26 -1.20
C ALA A 131 -12.55 7.06 -0.66
N LEU A 132 -12.81 8.24 -1.22
CA LEU A 132 -13.96 9.06 -0.85
C LEU A 132 -15.29 8.33 -1.08
N ASP A 133 -15.47 7.71 -2.24
CA ASP A 133 -16.68 6.95 -2.60
C ASP A 133 -16.85 5.66 -1.79
N ALA A 134 -15.75 5.11 -1.27
CA ALA A 134 -15.73 3.98 -0.35
C ALA A 134 -15.94 4.40 1.12
N GLY A 135 -15.82 5.69 1.44
CA GLY A 135 -15.86 6.20 2.82
C GLY A 135 -14.58 5.91 3.61
N CYS A 136 -13.46 5.67 2.92
CA CYS A 136 -12.15 5.45 3.53
C CYS A 136 -11.44 6.78 3.79
N ALA A 137 -10.64 6.85 4.86
CA ALA A 137 -9.63 7.88 4.98
C ALA A 137 -8.54 7.68 3.90
N PHE A 138 -7.91 8.77 3.47
CA PHE A 138 -6.85 8.74 2.44
C PHE A 138 -5.56 9.37 2.98
N VAL A 139 -4.46 8.63 2.93
CA VAL A 139 -3.12 9.09 3.32
C VAL A 139 -2.28 9.23 2.05
N ASN A 140 -2.01 10.47 1.65
CA ASN A 140 -1.18 10.76 0.49
C ASN A 140 0.31 10.82 0.87
N CYS A 141 1.13 9.93 0.32
CA CYS A 141 2.58 9.90 0.58
C CYS A 141 3.41 10.50 -0.57
N ILE A 142 2.77 11.14 -1.55
CA ILE A 142 3.44 11.72 -2.72
C ILE A 142 3.12 13.21 -2.86
N PRO A 143 3.98 14.01 -3.52
CA PRO A 143 3.81 15.47 -3.59
C PRO A 143 2.78 15.90 -4.66
N VAL A 144 1.64 15.21 -4.74
CA VAL A 144 0.46 15.65 -5.51
C VAL A 144 -0.48 16.39 -4.57
N PHE A 145 -1.01 17.52 -5.00
CA PHE A 145 -1.93 18.32 -4.19
C PHE A 145 -3.32 17.69 -4.17
N ILE A 146 -3.69 17.12 -3.02
CA ILE A 146 -5.03 16.55 -2.77
C ILE A 146 -5.75 17.33 -1.67
N ALA A 147 -5.01 17.77 -0.64
CA ALA A 147 -5.48 18.55 0.50
C ALA A 147 -4.46 19.64 0.88
#